data_AF-A0A9X1SUY7-F1
#
_entry.id   AF-A0A9X1SUY7-F1
#
_cell.length_a   1.000
_cell.length_b   1.000
_cell.length_c   1.000
_cell.angle_alpha   90.00
_cell.angle_beta   90.00
_cell.angle_gamma   90.00
#
_symmetry.space_group_name_H-M   'P 1'
#
loop_
_entity.id
_entity.type
_entity.pdbx_description
1 polymer ?
#
loop_
_entity_poly.entity_id
_entity_poly.type
_entity_poly.pdbx_seq_one_letter_code
_entity_poly.pdbx_strand_id
1 'polypeptide(L)'
;MTDYGHELLFGSFLTPSAQDAEQVVALAQFAEGEGLDLVTFQDHPYQPAFLDTLTLMSYVAAATSRIRIAGNVLNLPLRQPVVLARSAASLDLLSGGRYELGLGAGAFWDAIEAAGGRRLSPKQAVEALDEAIQVIRGVWSSERGGVRVPGEYYQVNGAKRGPAAAHPIGIWLGAYKPRMLALTGRTADGWLPSLSYLPGGPGDLVEMNQRIDDAAQEAGREPAAVRRLLNIGGQFSAASGGLLQGPPKQWVEELTDLALTHGISGFVLAGDDPQAMRLFAAEVAPAVRENVETERRNPASTDQGRAGSPSAPTSPDTPNDGRPSAPGAQASVAGKAGNATKLRAQPTRDDGVRLSSRTMWDETTRPQAPSAPAGHDYSEMAQSAGQHLIDVHDHLRSELDELRGLIEQVKEGRISAGQARSEINQMTMRQNDWTLGAYCARYCRTLTTHHTLEDAQIFPHLRAADTGLAPVIDRLESEHRAIHDILTEVDSALVGYVRNPDDFTGLDGAVDLLTDMLRSHLAYEEQQIVEPLARFGFFPGQL
;
A
#
# COMPACT_ATOMS: atom_id res chain seq x y z
N MET A 1 27.20 3.88 17.93
CA MET A 1 26.15 3.56 16.95
C MET A 1 24.98 4.50 17.23
N THR A 2 24.52 5.25 16.23
CA THR A 2 23.50 6.31 16.31
C THR A 2 22.08 5.76 16.10
N ASP A 3 21.91 4.45 16.28
CA ASP A 3 20.76 3.66 15.82
C ASP A 3 19.50 3.80 16.70
N TYR A 4 19.61 4.43 17.88
CA TYR A 4 18.52 4.67 18.86
C TYR A 4 17.71 3.42 19.32
N GLY A 5 17.98 2.23 18.78
CA GLY A 5 17.38 0.95 19.17
C GLY A 5 15.93 0.74 18.74
N HIS A 6 15.37 1.60 17.89
CA HIS A 6 14.00 1.45 17.44
C HIS A 6 13.82 0.25 16.51
N GLU A 7 12.64 -0.37 16.60
CA GLU A 7 12.14 -1.24 15.53
C GLU A 7 12.02 -0.43 14.23
N LEU A 8 12.45 -1.04 13.12
CA LEU A 8 12.32 -0.44 11.80
C LEU A 8 10.85 -0.45 11.35
N LEU A 9 10.44 0.61 10.65
CA LEU A 9 9.16 0.73 9.97
C LEU A 9 9.41 0.96 8.49
N PHE A 10 8.69 0.25 7.64
CA PHE A 10 8.68 0.45 6.20
C PHE A 10 7.27 0.81 5.77
N GLY A 11 7.13 1.92 5.06
CA GLY A 11 5.83 2.42 4.69
C GLY A 11 5.79 3.03 3.30
N SER A 12 4.61 3.49 2.92
CA SER A 12 4.39 4.25 1.70
C SER A 12 3.74 5.60 1.99
N PHE A 13 4.10 6.59 1.19
CA PHE A 13 3.50 7.91 1.18
C PHE A 13 2.65 8.05 -0.08
N LEU A 14 1.35 7.87 0.12
CA LEU A 14 0.33 7.80 -0.92
C LEU A 14 -0.24 9.19 -1.24
N THR A 15 -0.51 9.42 -2.51
CA THR A 15 -1.18 10.65 -2.97
C THR A 15 -2.67 10.57 -2.63
N PRO A 16 -3.23 11.53 -1.88
CA PRO A 16 -4.64 11.54 -1.51
C PRO A 16 -5.53 12.06 -2.66
N SER A 17 -5.40 11.49 -3.87
CA SER A 17 -6.12 11.94 -5.07
C SER A 17 -7.63 11.86 -4.90
N ALA A 18 -8.34 12.94 -5.25
CA ALA A 18 -9.79 12.97 -5.34
C ALA A 18 -10.33 12.56 -6.72
N GLN A 19 -9.47 12.47 -7.73
CA GLN A 19 -9.89 12.01 -9.07
C GLN A 19 -10.20 10.52 -9.07
N ASP A 20 -9.51 9.75 -8.23
CA ASP A 20 -9.72 8.32 -8.05
C ASP A 20 -9.59 7.97 -6.56
N ALA A 21 -10.63 8.31 -5.80
CA ALA A 21 -10.62 8.19 -4.35
C ALA A 21 -10.50 6.74 -3.86
N GLU A 22 -11.13 5.80 -4.57
CA GLU A 22 -11.09 4.38 -4.23
C GLU A 22 -9.70 3.80 -4.49
N GLN A 23 -8.99 4.24 -5.54
CA GLN A 23 -7.63 3.81 -5.80
C GLN A 23 -6.66 4.10 -4.64
N VAL A 24 -6.83 5.24 -3.94
CA VAL A 24 -5.98 5.56 -2.77
C VAL A 24 -6.18 4.54 -1.65
N VAL A 25 -7.43 4.10 -1.44
CA VAL A 25 -7.80 3.11 -0.43
C VAL A 25 -7.31 1.73 -0.84
N ALA A 26 -7.48 1.38 -2.11
CA ALA A 26 -6.95 0.14 -2.69
C ALA A 26 -5.42 0.06 -2.57
N LEU A 27 -4.71 1.17 -2.78
CA LEU A 27 -3.25 1.24 -2.56
C LEU A 27 -2.86 1.06 -1.09
N ALA A 28 -3.66 1.58 -0.15
CA ALA A 28 -3.41 1.36 1.27
C ALA A 28 -3.65 -0.11 1.68
N GLN A 29 -4.70 -0.73 1.15
CA GLN A 29 -4.95 -2.17 1.32
C GLN A 29 -3.87 -3.00 0.65
N PHE A 30 -3.38 -2.57 -0.52
CA PHE A 30 -2.26 -3.19 -1.22
C PHE A 30 -0.97 -3.08 -0.39
N ALA A 31 -0.67 -1.92 0.20
CA ALA A 31 0.48 -1.73 1.08
C ALA A 31 0.44 -2.66 2.29
N GLU A 32 -0.71 -2.73 2.98
CA GLU A 32 -0.94 -3.70 4.08
C GLU A 32 -0.82 -5.14 3.59
N GLY A 33 -1.38 -5.38 2.41
CA GLY A 33 -1.26 -6.58 1.63
C GLY A 33 0.21 -6.94 1.53
N GLU A 34 1.08 -6.13 0.95
CA GLU A 34 2.50 -6.42 0.73
C GLU A 34 3.34 -6.54 2.01
N GLY A 35 2.79 -6.17 3.17
CA GLY A 35 3.45 -6.28 4.47
C GLY A 35 4.17 -5.01 4.91
N LEU A 36 3.81 -3.85 4.34
CA LEU A 36 4.27 -2.56 4.84
C LEU A 36 3.62 -2.25 6.21
N ASP A 37 4.37 -1.57 7.07
CA ASP A 37 3.99 -1.26 8.44
C ASP A 37 3.17 0.03 8.55
N LEU A 38 3.27 0.92 7.55
CA LEU A 38 2.75 2.29 7.62
C LEU A 38 2.28 2.79 6.24
N VAL A 39 1.11 3.42 6.19
CA VAL A 39 0.73 4.33 5.10
C VAL A 39 0.60 5.75 5.62
N THR A 40 1.06 6.70 4.81
CA THR A 40 0.98 8.11 5.15
C THR A 40 0.40 8.94 4.02
N PHE A 41 -0.23 10.06 4.38
CA PHE A 41 -0.95 10.93 3.46
C PHE A 41 -0.64 12.39 3.74
N GLN A 42 -0.42 13.17 2.68
CA GLN A 42 -0.21 14.61 2.81
C GLN A 42 -1.51 15.34 3.12
N ASP A 43 -1.38 16.47 3.81
CA ASP A 43 -2.51 17.36 4.12
C ASP A 43 -2.30 18.71 3.49
N HIS A 44 -2.94 18.90 2.33
CA HIS A 44 -3.01 20.18 1.64
C HIS A 44 -4.49 20.53 1.44
N PRO A 45 -5.22 20.98 2.47
CA PRO A 45 -6.67 21.24 2.37
C PRO A 45 -7.06 22.25 1.30
N TYR A 46 -6.11 23.07 0.85
CA TYR A 46 -6.25 24.05 -0.22
C TYR A 46 -6.02 23.47 -1.63
N GLN A 47 -5.68 22.18 -1.77
CA GLN A 47 -5.59 21.51 -3.06
C GLN A 47 -6.91 20.83 -3.43
N PRO A 48 -7.66 21.33 -4.43
CA PRO A 48 -8.97 20.79 -4.78
C PRO A 48 -8.89 19.38 -5.40
N ALA A 49 -7.71 18.97 -5.88
CA ALA A 49 -7.48 17.64 -6.40
C ALA A 49 -7.25 16.58 -5.30
N PHE A 50 -7.21 16.97 -4.03
CA PHE A 50 -6.98 16.05 -2.92
C PHE A 50 -8.21 15.87 -2.03
N LEU A 51 -8.35 14.68 -1.48
CA LEU A 51 -9.30 14.37 -0.42
C LEU A 51 -8.88 15.06 0.89
N ASP A 52 -9.85 15.34 1.76
CA ASP A 52 -9.54 15.72 3.14
C ASP A 52 -8.82 14.56 3.85
N THR A 53 -7.62 14.82 4.35
CA THR A 53 -6.72 13.78 4.86
C THR A 53 -7.26 13.06 6.10
N LEU A 54 -7.95 13.75 7.03
CA LEU A 54 -8.54 13.08 8.20
C LEU A 54 -9.71 12.17 7.80
N THR A 55 -10.53 12.61 6.83
CA THR A 55 -11.63 11.81 6.28
C THR A 55 -11.09 10.58 5.56
N LEU A 56 -10.10 10.76 4.67
CA LEU A 56 -9.43 9.66 3.98
C LEU A 56 -8.81 8.65 4.96
N MET A 57 -8.04 9.12 5.94
CA MET A 57 -7.42 8.23 6.93
C MET A 57 -8.45 7.45 7.75
N SER A 58 -9.63 8.04 8.03
CA SER A 58 -10.73 7.33 8.70
C SER A 58 -11.30 6.22 7.83
N TYR A 59 -11.43 6.46 6.51
CA TYR A 59 -11.90 5.46 5.56
C TYR A 59 -10.86 4.33 5.36
N VAL A 60 -9.58 4.68 5.23
CA VAL A 60 -8.47 3.71 5.16
C VAL A 60 -8.38 2.89 6.45
N ALA A 61 -8.57 3.51 7.62
CA ALA A 61 -8.59 2.80 8.90
C ALA A 61 -9.71 1.75 8.97
N ALA A 62 -10.89 2.03 8.39
CA ALA A 62 -11.98 1.08 8.29
C ALA A 62 -11.71 -0.04 7.27
N ALA A 63 -10.93 0.24 6.23
CA ALA A 63 -10.62 -0.69 5.13
C ALA A 63 -9.37 -1.57 5.37
N THR A 64 -8.65 -1.36 6.47
CA THR A 64 -7.38 -2.05 6.82
C THR A 64 -7.39 -2.51 8.28
N SER A 65 -6.60 -3.52 8.65
CA SER A 65 -6.65 -4.11 10.00
C SER A 65 -5.34 -4.09 10.80
N ARG A 66 -4.19 -3.87 10.14
CA ARG A 66 -2.85 -3.98 10.74
C ARG A 66 -1.96 -2.76 10.48
N ILE A 67 -2.01 -2.19 9.28
CA ILE A 67 -1.09 -1.13 8.85
C ILE A 67 -1.30 0.14 9.68
N ARG A 68 -0.22 0.79 10.10
CA ARG A 68 -0.30 2.09 10.78
C ARG A 68 -0.70 3.17 9.79
N ILE A 69 -1.35 4.21 10.28
CA ILE A 69 -1.88 5.31 9.47
C ILE A 69 -1.42 6.63 10.07
N ALA A 70 -0.84 7.51 9.25
CA ALA A 70 -0.40 8.82 9.71
C ALA A 70 -0.57 9.93 8.66
N GLY A 71 -0.73 11.17 9.13
CA GLY A 71 -0.53 12.33 8.28
C GLY A 71 0.96 12.55 7.99
N ASN A 72 1.30 13.11 6.83
CA ASN A 72 2.68 13.42 6.43
C ASN A 72 2.80 14.78 5.72
N VAL A 73 2.75 15.89 6.45
CA VAL A 73 2.22 16.04 7.82
C VAL A 73 0.95 16.89 7.77
N LEU A 74 0.10 16.81 8.80
CA LEU A 74 -1.13 17.61 8.87
C LEU A 74 -0.83 19.12 8.93
N ASN A 75 -1.66 19.91 8.26
CA ASN A 75 -1.55 21.36 8.18
C ASN A 75 -2.18 22.01 9.42
N LEU A 76 -1.40 22.19 10.49
CA LEU A 76 -1.91 22.78 11.74
C LEU A 76 -2.63 24.13 11.55
N PRO A 77 -2.17 25.07 10.70
CA PRO A 77 -2.85 26.36 10.53
C PRO A 77 -4.33 26.27 10.13
N LEU A 78 -4.76 25.17 9.51
CA LEU A 78 -6.15 24.92 9.11
C LEU A 78 -6.86 23.89 9.99
N ARG A 79 -6.25 23.44 11.09
CA ARG A 79 -6.78 22.42 12.00
C ARG A 79 -6.77 22.97 13.44
N GLN A 80 -7.94 23.22 14.02
CA GLN A 80 -8.04 23.72 15.39
C GLN A 80 -7.53 22.65 16.39
N PRO A 81 -6.59 22.95 17.32
CA PRO A 81 -5.90 21.91 18.09
C PRO A 81 -6.76 21.03 18.99
N VAL A 82 -7.81 21.58 19.62
CA VAL A 82 -8.73 20.80 20.47
C VAL A 82 -9.56 19.84 19.62
N VAL A 83 -10.03 20.31 18.46
CA VAL A 83 -10.78 19.48 17.49
C VAL A 83 -9.85 18.42 16.92
N LEU A 84 -8.65 18.79 16.50
CA LEU A 84 -7.64 17.87 15.98
C LEU A 84 -7.29 16.77 16.99
N ALA A 85 -7.07 17.13 18.26
CA ALA A 85 -6.81 16.16 19.32
C ALA A 85 -7.95 15.14 19.46
N ARG A 86 -9.20 15.60 19.39
CA ARG A 86 -10.37 14.72 19.47
C ARG A 86 -10.53 13.84 18.25
N SER A 87 -10.28 14.38 17.05
CA SER A 87 -10.31 13.60 15.81
C SER A 87 -9.22 12.53 15.81
N ALA A 88 -8.00 12.89 16.22
CA ALA A 88 -6.89 11.95 16.34
C ALA A 88 -7.17 10.82 17.36
N ALA A 89 -7.67 11.15 18.55
CA ALA A 89 -8.04 10.13 19.54
C ALA A 89 -9.21 9.25 19.07
N SER A 90 -10.19 9.82 18.37
CA SER A 90 -11.29 9.05 17.77
C SER A 90 -10.79 8.12 16.68
N LEU A 91 -9.94 8.61 15.78
CA LEU A 91 -9.34 7.79 14.71
C LEU A 91 -8.46 6.69 15.29
N ASP A 92 -7.74 6.98 16.37
CA ASP A 92 -6.97 5.97 17.07
C ASP A 92 -7.84 4.85 17.65
N LEU A 93 -8.94 5.20 18.31
CA LEU A 93 -9.93 4.23 18.79
C LEU A 93 -10.54 3.41 17.64
N LEU A 94 -10.92 4.06 16.55
CA LEU A 94 -11.54 3.41 15.38
C LEU A 94 -10.57 2.50 14.63
N SER A 95 -9.30 2.87 14.58
CA SER A 95 -8.25 2.07 13.94
C SER A 95 -7.74 0.93 14.84
N GLY A 96 -8.11 0.92 16.12
CA GLY A 96 -7.63 -0.08 17.09
C GLY A 96 -6.20 0.17 17.54
N GLY A 97 -5.78 1.43 17.67
CA GLY A 97 -4.44 1.79 18.16
C GLY A 97 -3.38 1.91 17.06
N ARG A 98 -3.76 2.23 15.82
CA ARG A 98 -2.86 2.25 14.65
C ARG A 98 -2.55 3.67 14.13
N TYR A 99 -3.03 4.70 14.80
CA TYR A 99 -2.92 6.08 14.30
C TYR A 99 -1.77 6.87 14.91
N GLU A 100 -0.99 7.56 14.09
CA GLU A 100 0.09 8.45 14.53
C GLU A 100 -0.12 9.87 13.99
N LEU A 101 0.14 10.89 14.80
CA LEU A 101 -0.14 12.28 14.45
C LEU A 101 1.09 12.96 13.83
N GLY A 102 1.21 12.90 12.51
CA GLY A 102 2.13 13.80 11.79
C GLY A 102 1.60 15.22 11.75
N LEU A 103 2.38 16.20 12.25
CA LEU A 103 1.95 17.59 12.39
C LEU A 103 3.00 18.58 11.86
N GLY A 104 2.56 19.58 11.11
CA GLY A 104 3.41 20.63 10.55
C GLY A 104 2.91 22.04 10.88
N ALA A 105 3.84 22.99 10.99
CA ALA A 105 3.54 24.39 11.25
C ALA A 105 2.92 25.14 10.04
N GLY A 106 2.83 24.49 8.87
CA GLY A 106 2.41 25.06 7.59
C GLY A 106 3.56 25.64 6.77
N ALA A 107 3.47 25.49 5.44
CA ALA A 107 4.50 25.96 4.50
C ALA A 107 3.96 26.90 3.40
N PHE A 108 2.74 26.67 2.92
CA PHE A 108 2.13 27.41 1.80
C PHE A 108 1.22 28.53 2.31
N TRP A 109 1.81 29.59 2.85
CA TRP A 109 1.08 30.64 3.58
C TRP A 109 0.02 31.37 2.76
N ASP A 110 0.24 31.61 1.47
CA ASP A 110 -0.75 32.30 0.64
C ASP A 110 -2.03 31.46 0.48
N ALA A 111 -1.89 30.13 0.30
CA ALA A 111 -3.02 29.22 0.21
C ALA A 111 -3.69 28.99 1.57
N ILE A 112 -2.91 28.93 2.65
CA ILE A 112 -3.42 28.83 4.03
C ILE A 112 -4.26 30.07 4.37
N GLU A 113 -3.75 31.27 4.09
CA GLU A 113 -4.45 32.53 4.35
C GLU A 113 -5.71 32.66 3.51
N ALA A 114 -5.65 32.29 2.23
CA ALA A 114 -6.82 32.24 1.35
C ALA A 114 -7.92 31.28 1.87
N ALA A 115 -7.54 30.19 2.53
CA ALA A 115 -8.46 29.24 3.17
C ALA A 115 -8.93 29.67 4.58
N GLY A 116 -8.59 30.89 5.02
CA GLY A 116 -9.00 31.44 6.32
C GLY A 116 -8.05 31.16 7.48
N GLY A 117 -6.88 30.58 7.21
CA GLY A 117 -5.82 30.40 8.19
C GLY A 117 -5.15 31.72 8.58
N ARG A 118 -4.70 31.85 9.83
CA ARG A 118 -3.93 33.02 10.28
C ARG A 118 -2.51 32.95 9.73
N ARG A 119 -2.10 33.95 8.95
CA ARG A 119 -0.71 34.10 8.51
C ARG A 119 0.21 34.40 9.70
N LEU A 120 1.25 33.57 9.88
CA LEU A 120 2.24 33.72 10.94
C LEU A 120 3.64 33.86 10.34
N SER A 121 4.51 34.63 11.00
CA SER A 121 5.93 34.61 10.67
C SER A 121 6.54 33.25 11.04
N PRO A 122 7.71 32.87 10.50
CA PRO A 122 8.34 31.59 10.81
C PRO A 122 8.58 31.36 12.30
N LYS A 123 8.89 32.41 13.08
CA LYS A 123 9.04 32.29 14.54
C LYS A 123 7.70 31.96 15.20
N GLN A 124 6.68 32.75 14.87
CA GLN A 124 5.34 32.62 15.45
C GLN A 124 4.70 31.27 15.10
N ALA A 125 4.94 30.73 13.91
CA ALA A 125 4.44 29.43 13.50
C ALA A 125 5.01 28.28 14.35
N VAL A 126 6.29 28.36 14.75
CA VAL A 126 6.90 27.37 15.66
C VAL A 126 6.33 27.50 17.08
N GLU A 127 6.15 28.72 17.56
CA GLU A 127 5.55 28.98 18.88
C GLU A 127 4.09 28.50 18.93
N ALA A 128 3.31 28.74 17.87
CA ALA A 128 1.95 28.25 17.73
C ALA A 128 1.89 26.70 17.70
N LEU A 129 2.85 26.05 17.03
CA LEU A 129 2.94 24.58 17.01
C LEU A 129 3.26 24.02 18.40
N ASP A 130 4.17 24.63 19.16
CA ASP A 130 4.46 24.24 20.55
C ASP A 130 3.20 24.33 21.42
N GLU A 131 2.49 25.46 21.37
CA GLU A 131 1.20 25.63 22.07
C GLU A 131 0.16 24.58 21.65
N ALA A 132 0.07 24.28 20.36
CA ALA A 132 -0.86 23.26 19.86
C ALA A 132 -0.52 21.87 20.40
N ILE A 133 0.76 21.49 20.47
CA ILE A 133 1.21 20.22 21.06
C ILE A 133 0.81 20.15 22.54
N GLN A 134 0.97 21.23 23.30
CA GLN A 134 0.53 21.31 24.70
C GLN A 134 -0.99 21.12 24.83
N VAL A 135 -1.77 21.77 23.96
CA VAL A 135 -3.23 21.59 23.92
C VAL A 135 -3.59 20.13 23.61
N ILE A 136 -2.97 19.55 22.58
CA ILE A 136 -3.26 18.19 22.11
C ILE A 136 -2.95 17.15 23.20
N ARG A 137 -1.75 17.18 23.78
CA ARG A 137 -1.39 16.30 24.91
C ARG A 137 -2.27 16.54 26.12
N GLY A 138 -2.65 17.79 26.38
CA GLY A 138 -3.60 18.15 27.42
C GLY A 138 -4.97 17.47 27.22
N VAL A 139 -5.49 17.44 25.99
CA VAL A 139 -6.78 16.79 25.68
C VAL A 139 -6.70 15.27 25.87
N TRP A 140 -5.57 14.64 25.53
CA TRP A 140 -5.38 13.18 25.67
C TRP A 140 -5.02 12.72 27.08
N SER A 141 -4.50 13.62 27.93
CA SER A 141 -4.09 13.29 29.29
C SER A 141 -5.23 12.75 30.15
N SER A 142 -4.92 11.79 31.02
CA SER A 142 -5.82 11.19 32.01
C SER A 142 -5.96 12.01 33.31
N GLU A 143 -5.31 13.18 33.39
CA GLU A 143 -5.39 14.07 34.54
C GLU A 143 -6.82 14.56 34.84
N ARG A 144 -7.10 14.82 36.13
CA ARG A 144 -8.38 15.41 36.54
C ARG A 144 -8.48 16.88 36.12
N GLY A 145 -9.71 17.35 35.91
CA GLY A 145 -10.00 18.74 35.53
C GLY A 145 -9.95 19.02 34.02
N GLY A 146 -10.20 20.28 33.65
CA GLY A 146 -10.18 20.71 32.25
C GLY A 146 -8.79 21.16 31.78
N VAL A 147 -8.52 21.05 30.48
CA VAL A 147 -7.31 21.53 29.82
C VAL A 147 -7.25 23.05 29.90
N ARG A 148 -6.10 23.59 30.31
CA ARG A 148 -5.84 25.03 30.37
C ARG A 148 -4.49 25.32 29.70
N VAL A 149 -4.51 26.07 28.62
CA VAL A 149 -3.32 26.55 27.91
C VAL A 149 -3.51 28.05 27.69
N PRO A 150 -2.78 28.92 28.41
CA PRO A 150 -2.86 30.37 28.24
C PRO A 150 -1.98 30.84 27.07
N GLY A 151 -2.11 30.17 25.92
CA GLY A 151 -1.31 30.43 24.73
C GLY A 151 -1.69 31.73 24.03
N GLU A 152 -0.73 32.35 23.35
CA GLU A 152 -0.93 33.53 22.49
C GLU A 152 -1.65 33.15 21.20
N TYR A 153 -1.36 31.95 20.68
CA TYR A 153 -1.90 31.46 19.42
C TYR A 153 -3.10 30.55 19.63
N TYR A 154 -3.06 29.69 20.66
CA TYR A 154 -4.10 28.75 21.01
C TYR A 154 -4.44 28.80 22.49
N GLN A 155 -5.45 29.61 22.82
CA GLN A 155 -5.95 29.73 24.18
C GLN A 155 -7.02 28.68 24.46
N VAL A 156 -6.83 27.91 25.53
CA VAL A 156 -7.81 26.93 26.05
C VAL A 156 -8.05 27.19 27.52
N ASN A 157 -9.32 27.35 27.92
CA ASN A 157 -9.70 27.73 29.29
C ASN A 157 -10.71 26.74 29.88
N GLY A 158 -10.24 25.57 30.31
CA GLY A 158 -11.06 24.55 30.97
C GLY A 158 -11.79 23.61 30.02
N ALA A 159 -11.26 23.37 28.83
CA ALA A 159 -11.86 22.41 27.89
C ALA A 159 -11.87 21.00 28.50
N LYS A 160 -12.95 20.24 28.28
CA LYS A 160 -13.02 18.84 28.72
C LYS A 160 -12.03 17.99 27.92
N ARG A 161 -11.26 17.19 28.66
CA ARG A 161 -10.37 16.16 28.11
C ARG A 161 -11.17 15.06 27.42
N GLY A 162 -10.49 14.28 26.59
CA GLY A 162 -11.02 13.10 25.94
C GLY A 162 -11.62 13.32 24.55
N PRO A 163 -11.92 12.23 23.81
CA PRO A 163 -11.79 10.83 24.28
C PRO A 163 -10.34 10.41 24.55
N ALA A 164 -10.14 9.45 25.44
CA ALA A 164 -8.82 8.86 25.65
C ALA A 164 -8.47 8.00 24.44
N ALA A 165 -7.26 8.14 23.91
CA ALA A 165 -6.76 7.33 22.81
C ALA A 165 -6.63 5.85 23.22
N ALA A 166 -6.68 4.94 22.25
CA ALA A 166 -6.47 3.51 22.46
C ALA A 166 -5.01 3.21 22.83
N HIS A 167 -4.07 4.00 22.28
CA HIS A 167 -2.66 3.94 22.64
C HIS A 167 -2.04 5.35 22.79
N PRO A 168 -0.81 5.46 23.33
CA PRO A 168 -0.08 6.73 23.35
C PRO A 168 0.29 7.19 21.93
N ILE A 169 -0.60 7.92 21.26
CA ILE A 169 -0.40 8.48 19.92
C ILE A 169 0.88 9.33 19.90
N GLY A 170 1.81 8.99 19.02
CA GLY A 170 3.02 9.77 18.79
C GLY A 170 2.73 11.03 17.97
N ILE A 171 3.46 12.11 18.29
CA ILE A 171 3.45 13.35 17.50
C ILE A 171 4.73 13.40 16.66
N TRP A 172 4.60 13.33 15.33
CA TRP A 172 5.73 13.35 14.40
C TRP A 172 5.82 14.70 13.68
N LEU A 173 6.98 15.36 13.71
CA LEU A 173 7.15 16.68 13.11
C LEU A 173 7.98 16.64 11.83
N GLY A 174 7.46 17.27 10.77
CA GLY A 174 8.23 17.62 9.57
C GLY A 174 9.07 18.87 9.84
N ALA A 175 10.35 18.70 10.18
CA ALA A 175 11.22 19.78 10.64
C ALA A 175 12.53 19.85 9.86
N TYR A 176 12.95 21.07 9.48
CA TYR A 176 14.20 21.29 8.75
C TYR A 176 15.09 22.39 9.35
N LYS A 177 14.48 23.45 9.87
CA LYS A 177 15.22 24.62 10.37
C LYS A 177 15.56 24.47 11.85
N PRO A 178 16.65 25.08 12.34
CA PRO A 178 17.16 24.86 13.70
C PRO A 178 16.12 24.98 14.82
N ARG A 179 15.23 25.98 14.75
CA ARG A 179 14.20 26.19 15.77
C ARG A 179 13.14 25.08 15.78
N MET A 180 12.77 24.57 14.61
CA MET A 180 11.85 23.44 14.48
C MET A 180 12.49 22.13 14.95
N LEU A 181 13.76 21.89 14.61
CA LEU A 181 14.51 20.72 15.09
C LEU A 181 14.64 20.71 16.61
N ALA A 182 14.93 21.87 17.20
CA ALA A 182 14.95 22.01 18.65
C ALA A 182 13.56 21.76 19.28
N LEU A 183 12.47 22.24 18.66
CA LEU A 183 11.11 21.91 19.12
C LEU A 183 10.86 20.40 19.06
N THR A 184 11.24 19.74 17.97
CA THR A 184 11.12 18.27 17.80
C THR A 184 11.79 17.53 18.95
N GLY A 185 13.03 17.86 19.30
CA GLY A 185 13.74 17.25 20.42
C GLY A 185 13.02 17.46 21.77
N ARG A 186 12.52 18.67 22.02
CA ARG A 186 11.85 18.98 23.29
C ARG A 186 10.49 18.32 23.47
N THR A 187 9.67 18.19 22.42
CA THR A 187 8.23 17.90 22.60
C THR A 187 7.65 16.79 21.72
N ALA A 188 8.31 16.43 20.62
CA ALA A 188 7.79 15.44 19.66
C ALA A 188 8.24 14.02 19.96
N ASP A 189 7.54 13.03 19.41
CA ASP A 189 7.86 11.60 19.52
C ASP A 189 8.48 11.06 18.22
N GLY A 190 8.48 11.85 17.15
CA GLY A 190 9.10 11.50 15.88
C GLY A 190 9.53 12.71 15.05
N TRP A 191 10.51 12.49 14.19
CA TRP A 191 10.98 13.43 13.18
C TRP A 191 10.81 12.81 11.79
N LEU A 192 10.13 13.51 10.87
CA LEU A 192 9.78 13.00 9.53
C LEU A 192 10.17 14.01 8.43
N PRO A 193 11.46 14.17 8.11
CA PRO A 193 11.93 14.90 6.94
C PRO A 193 11.73 14.10 5.64
N SER A 194 11.85 14.80 4.51
CA SER A 194 11.97 14.20 3.19
C SER A 194 13.40 14.33 2.68
N LEU A 195 13.98 13.22 2.21
CA LEU A 195 15.35 13.17 1.69
C LEU A 195 15.54 14.13 0.52
N SER A 196 14.53 14.28 -0.34
CA SER A 196 14.54 15.23 -1.47
C SER A 196 14.66 16.70 -1.07
N TYR A 197 14.42 17.03 0.21
CA TYR A 197 14.54 18.39 0.73
C TYR A 197 15.87 18.62 1.47
N LEU A 198 16.77 17.64 1.45
CA LEU A 198 18.12 17.72 2.01
C LEU A 198 19.13 17.97 0.88
N PRO A 199 19.60 19.21 0.68
CA PRO A 199 20.51 19.52 -0.42
C PRO A 199 21.87 18.82 -0.33
N GLY A 200 22.34 18.50 0.89
CA GLY A 200 23.53 17.68 1.14
C GLY A 200 23.24 16.18 1.20
N GLY A 201 22.01 15.75 0.87
CA GLY A 201 21.58 14.35 0.95
C GLY A 201 21.65 13.82 2.38
N PRO A 202 21.97 12.52 2.57
CA PRO A 202 22.11 11.90 3.89
C PRO A 202 23.07 12.60 4.85
N GLY A 203 24.07 13.32 4.32
CA GLY A 203 25.06 14.04 5.14
C GLY A 203 24.43 15.12 6.05
N ASP A 204 23.34 15.74 5.60
CA ASP A 204 22.63 16.77 6.38
C ASP A 204 22.01 16.19 7.67
N LEU A 205 21.67 14.89 7.68
CA LEU A 205 21.03 14.22 8.81
C LEU A 205 21.91 14.28 10.08
N VAL A 206 23.23 14.35 9.94
CA VAL A 206 24.16 14.35 11.09
C VAL A 206 23.96 15.60 11.95
N GLU A 207 24.01 16.78 11.35
CA GLU A 207 23.81 18.04 12.09
C GLU A 207 22.37 18.17 12.60
N MET A 208 21.40 17.71 11.79
CA MET A 208 19.99 17.79 12.16
C MET A 208 19.65 16.88 13.35
N ASN A 209 20.18 15.66 13.38
CA ASN A 209 20.08 14.75 14.51
C ASN A 209 20.69 15.36 15.77
N GLN A 210 21.92 15.91 15.68
CA GLN A 210 22.57 16.52 16.83
C GLN A 210 21.70 17.61 17.47
N ARG A 211 21.07 18.46 16.66
CA ARG A 211 20.17 19.52 17.16
C ARG A 211 18.92 18.97 17.85
N ILE A 212 18.39 17.84 17.39
CA ILE A 212 17.24 17.17 18.03
C ILE A 212 17.70 16.55 19.34
N ASP A 213 18.84 15.87 19.36
CA ASP A 213 19.38 15.18 20.51
C ASP A 213 19.75 16.16 21.64
N ASP A 214 20.45 17.24 21.30
CA ASP A 214 20.79 18.32 22.24
C ASP A 214 19.51 18.88 22.89
N ALA A 215 18.50 19.18 22.07
CA ALA A 215 17.25 19.74 22.57
C ALA A 215 16.41 18.73 23.39
N ALA A 216 16.48 17.44 23.07
CA ALA A 216 15.86 16.39 23.89
C ALA A 216 16.54 16.31 25.26
N GLN A 217 17.87 16.30 25.30
CA GLN A 217 18.65 16.26 26.53
C GLN A 217 18.43 17.51 27.39
N GLU A 218 18.44 18.70 26.78
CA GLU A 218 18.12 19.97 27.46
C GLU A 218 16.72 19.96 28.09
N ALA A 219 15.77 19.24 27.49
CA ALA A 219 14.42 19.04 28.03
C ALA A 219 14.31 17.86 29.02
N GLY A 220 15.43 17.18 29.35
CA GLY A 220 15.46 16.02 30.24
C GLY A 220 14.85 14.75 29.63
N ARG A 221 14.86 14.63 28.29
CA ARG A 221 14.40 13.47 27.54
C ARG A 221 15.58 12.73 26.94
N GLU A 222 15.45 11.41 26.83
CA GLU A 222 16.40 10.60 26.07
C GLU A 222 16.26 10.89 24.56
N PRO A 223 17.36 11.01 23.79
CA PRO A 223 17.29 11.14 22.33
C PRO A 223 16.48 10.04 21.64
N ALA A 224 16.56 8.81 22.17
CA ALA A 224 15.79 7.65 21.72
C ALA A 224 14.28 7.74 22.04
N ALA A 225 13.81 8.77 22.76
CA ALA A 225 12.37 9.04 22.89
C ALA A 225 11.78 9.70 21.63
N VAL A 226 12.64 10.10 20.68
CA VAL A 226 12.22 10.69 19.41
C VAL A 226 12.62 9.71 18.31
N ARG A 227 11.64 9.13 17.62
CA ARG A 227 11.88 8.26 16.46
C ARG A 227 12.38 9.06 15.26
N ARG A 228 13.27 8.50 14.46
CA ARG A 228 13.72 9.11 13.19
C ARG A 228 13.07 8.38 12.02
N LEU A 229 12.25 9.09 11.24
CA LEU A 229 11.64 8.60 10.00
C LEU A 229 12.21 9.40 8.82
N LEU A 230 12.05 8.90 7.60
CA LEU A 230 12.51 9.58 6.40
C LEU A 230 11.59 9.23 5.21
N ASN A 231 11.05 10.26 4.56
CA ASN A 231 10.44 10.07 3.24
C ASN A 231 11.56 9.91 2.22
N ILE A 232 11.52 8.78 1.50
CA ILE A 232 12.48 8.43 0.47
C ILE A 232 11.77 8.36 -0.88
N GLY A 233 12.50 8.64 -1.95
CA GLY A 233 12.03 8.51 -3.31
C GLY A 233 13.18 8.01 -4.17
N GLY A 234 12.87 7.28 -5.23
CA GLY A 234 13.86 6.62 -6.05
C GLY A 234 13.21 5.79 -7.16
N GLN A 235 14.02 5.06 -7.91
CA GLN A 235 13.56 4.20 -8.98
C GLN A 235 14.29 2.85 -8.93
N PHE A 236 13.52 1.76 -8.95
CA PHE A 236 14.09 0.43 -9.17
C PHE A 236 14.48 0.28 -10.65
N SER A 237 15.70 -0.15 -10.90
CA SER A 237 16.23 -0.34 -12.25
C SER A 237 17.33 -1.41 -12.25
N ALA A 238 17.67 -1.93 -13.43
CA ALA A 238 18.73 -2.94 -13.55
C ALA A 238 20.13 -2.36 -13.30
N ALA A 239 20.32 -1.06 -13.49
CA ALA A 239 21.61 -0.38 -13.41
C ALA A 239 21.58 0.73 -12.38
N SER A 240 22.66 0.81 -11.58
CA SER A 240 22.85 1.88 -10.59
C SER A 240 23.00 3.24 -11.27
N GLY A 241 22.22 4.23 -10.82
CA GLY A 241 22.18 5.59 -11.37
C GLY A 241 22.32 6.70 -10.32
N GLY A 242 22.42 6.36 -9.04
CA GLY A 242 22.49 7.30 -7.93
C GLY A 242 21.87 6.72 -6.66
N LEU A 243 21.78 7.54 -5.61
CA LEU A 243 21.14 7.17 -4.34
C LEU A 243 19.69 6.74 -4.61
N LEU A 244 19.34 5.53 -4.18
CA LEU A 244 18.05 4.87 -4.39
C LEU A 244 17.62 4.82 -5.87
N GLN A 245 18.59 4.70 -6.77
CA GLN A 245 18.38 4.48 -8.21
C GLN A 245 19.19 3.27 -8.65
N GLY A 246 18.54 2.12 -8.76
CA GLY A 246 19.24 0.86 -9.02
C GLY A 246 18.48 -0.37 -8.55
N PRO A 247 19.13 -1.54 -8.53
CA PRO A 247 18.48 -2.80 -8.16
C PRO A 247 18.17 -2.84 -6.65
N PRO A 248 17.23 -3.71 -6.19
CA PRO A 248 16.85 -3.83 -4.78
C PRO A 248 18.03 -4.02 -3.83
N LYS A 249 19.07 -4.76 -4.24
CA LYS A 249 20.29 -4.94 -3.44
C LYS A 249 20.98 -3.63 -3.07
N GLN A 250 21.05 -2.68 -3.99
CA GLN A 250 21.64 -1.36 -3.72
C GLN A 250 20.81 -0.61 -2.68
N TRP A 251 19.49 -0.64 -2.81
CA TRP A 251 18.58 -0.04 -1.82
C TRP A 251 18.77 -0.65 -0.43
N VAL A 252 18.93 -1.98 -0.34
CA VAL A 252 19.21 -2.64 0.94
C VAL A 252 20.47 -2.11 1.59
N GLU A 253 21.56 -1.98 0.84
CA GLU A 253 22.84 -1.46 1.35
C GLU A 253 22.70 0.01 1.83
N GLU A 254 22.07 0.86 1.01
CA GLU A 254 21.90 2.29 1.32
C GLU A 254 20.95 2.54 2.51
N LEU A 255 19.83 1.81 2.59
CA LEU A 255 18.91 1.96 3.72
C LEU A 255 19.45 1.34 5.01
N THR A 256 20.25 0.27 4.91
CA THR A 256 20.98 -0.28 6.06
C THR A 256 21.97 0.75 6.63
N ASP A 257 22.72 1.44 5.77
CA ASP A 257 23.64 2.51 6.21
C ASP A 257 22.87 3.68 6.84
N LEU A 258 21.76 4.13 6.24
CA LEU A 258 20.90 5.16 6.83
C LEU A 258 20.39 4.77 8.23
N ALA A 259 20.06 3.50 8.43
CA ALA A 259 19.62 3.02 9.75
C ALA A 259 20.76 3.03 10.77
N LEU A 260 21.91 2.43 10.45
CA LEU A 260 23.00 2.25 11.40
C LEU A 260 23.82 3.52 11.66
N THR A 261 24.03 4.33 10.62
CA THR A 261 24.89 5.53 10.64
C THR A 261 24.10 6.78 11.00
N HIS A 262 22.85 6.90 10.54
CA HIS A 262 22.03 8.10 10.75
C HIS A 262 20.85 7.87 11.70
N GLY A 263 20.64 6.64 12.18
CA GLY A 263 19.60 6.32 13.14
C GLY A 263 18.19 6.31 12.57
N ILE A 264 18.04 6.27 11.24
CA ILE A 264 16.73 6.23 10.60
C ILE A 264 16.08 4.87 10.89
N SER A 265 14.88 4.92 11.45
CA SER A 265 14.11 3.75 11.85
C SER A 265 12.73 3.69 11.19
N GLY A 266 12.41 4.65 10.32
CA GLY A 266 11.22 4.63 9.50
C GLY A 266 11.57 5.06 8.07
N PHE A 267 11.29 4.21 7.09
CA PHE A 267 11.51 4.50 5.68
C PHE A 267 10.16 4.53 4.97
N VAL A 268 9.77 5.70 4.46
CA VAL A 268 8.48 5.89 3.82
C VAL A 268 8.69 6.17 2.33
N LEU A 269 8.39 5.19 1.49
CA LEU A 269 8.53 5.27 0.04
C LEU A 269 7.47 6.21 -0.55
N ALA A 270 7.90 7.30 -1.17
CA ALA A 270 7.03 8.23 -1.87
C ALA A 270 6.63 7.70 -3.25
N GLY A 271 5.33 7.74 -3.53
CA GLY A 271 4.76 7.38 -4.82
C GLY A 271 3.69 6.30 -4.72
N ASP A 272 2.92 6.20 -5.81
CA ASP A 272 1.72 5.36 -5.90
C ASP A 272 1.93 4.11 -6.78
N ASP A 273 3.17 3.77 -7.14
CA ASP A 273 3.51 2.62 -7.98
C ASP A 273 3.44 1.29 -7.20
N PRO A 274 2.45 0.42 -7.47
CA PRO A 274 2.31 -0.86 -6.75
C PRO A 274 3.51 -1.79 -6.96
N GLN A 275 4.19 -1.72 -8.11
CA GLN A 275 5.36 -2.57 -8.37
C GLN A 275 6.53 -2.15 -7.49
N ALA A 276 6.80 -0.85 -7.39
CA ALA A 276 7.81 -0.32 -6.48
C ALA A 276 7.48 -0.65 -5.02
N MET A 277 6.23 -0.51 -4.59
CA MET A 277 5.79 -0.89 -3.24
C MET A 277 6.02 -2.38 -2.95
N ARG A 278 5.71 -3.26 -3.90
CA ARG A 278 5.94 -4.70 -3.77
C ARG A 278 7.43 -5.03 -3.66
N LEU A 279 8.28 -4.50 -4.53
CA LEU A 279 9.73 -4.71 -4.45
C LEU A 279 10.29 -4.20 -3.13
N PHE A 280 9.84 -3.02 -2.70
CA PHE A 280 10.25 -2.43 -1.44
C PHE A 280 9.86 -3.29 -0.23
N ALA A 281 8.63 -3.80 -0.21
CA ALA A 281 8.12 -4.62 0.89
C ALA A 281 8.70 -6.05 0.89
N ALA A 282 8.80 -6.69 -0.28
CA ALA A 282 9.15 -8.11 -0.39
C ALA A 282 10.66 -8.35 -0.40
N GLU A 283 11.46 -7.42 -0.95
CA GLU A 283 12.91 -7.61 -1.09
C GLU A 283 13.70 -6.68 -0.16
N VAL A 284 13.36 -5.39 -0.14
CA VAL A 284 14.18 -4.38 0.55
C VAL A 284 13.96 -4.42 2.06
N ALA A 285 12.70 -4.29 2.52
CA ALA A 285 12.35 -4.22 3.92
C ALA A 285 12.88 -5.40 4.78
N PRO A 286 12.64 -6.68 4.43
CA PRO A 286 13.13 -7.80 5.22
C PRO A 286 14.66 -7.88 5.25
N ALA A 287 15.33 -7.60 4.13
CA ALA A 287 16.79 -7.66 4.07
C ALA A 287 17.46 -6.53 4.89
N VAL A 288 16.89 -5.32 4.90
CA VAL A 288 17.36 -4.24 5.76
C VAL A 288 17.16 -4.59 7.24
N ARG A 289 16.00 -5.16 7.61
CA ARG A 289 15.76 -5.65 8.99
C ARG A 289 16.80 -6.68 9.40
N GLU A 290 17.06 -7.68 8.58
CA GLU A 290 18.04 -8.73 8.85
C GLU A 290 19.46 -8.18 9.00
N ASN A 291 19.88 -7.27 8.11
CA ASN A 291 21.19 -6.63 8.18
C ASN A 291 21.37 -5.81 9.45
N VAL A 292 20.40 -4.97 9.78
CA VAL A 292 20.44 -4.12 10.99
C VAL A 292 20.45 -4.98 12.25
N GLU A 293 19.62 -6.02 12.33
CA GLU A 293 19.63 -6.95 13.47
C GLU A 293 20.96 -7.70 13.60
N THR A 294 21.56 -8.10 12.49
CA THR A 294 22.85 -8.80 12.48
C THR A 294 23.96 -7.89 13.01
N GLU A 295 24.00 -6.62 12.59
CA GLU A 295 25.00 -5.67 13.09
C GLU A 295 24.77 -5.32 14.57
N ARG A 296 23.50 -5.16 15.00
CA ARG A 296 23.14 -4.96 16.42
C ARG A 296 23.60 -6.12 17.30
N ARG A 297 23.59 -7.36 16.78
CA ARG A 297 24.04 -8.57 17.49
C ARG A 297 25.56 -8.71 17.56
N ASN A 298 26.31 -8.15 16.61
CA ASN A 298 27.77 -8.28 16.50
C ASN A 298 28.50 -6.91 16.44
N PRO A 299 28.46 -6.08 17.50
CA PRO A 299 29.05 -4.74 17.50
C PRO A 299 30.60 -4.70 17.41
N ALA A 300 31.29 -5.84 17.34
CA ALA A 300 32.75 -5.94 17.42
C ALA A 300 33.49 -5.84 16.07
N SER A 301 32.80 -5.79 14.92
CA SER A 301 33.43 -5.75 13.58
C SER A 301 33.71 -4.35 13.03
N THR A 302 33.13 -3.29 13.60
CA THR A 302 33.15 -1.94 13.01
C THR A 302 34.33 -1.06 13.44
N ASP A 303 35.15 -1.47 14.42
CA ASP A 303 36.22 -0.63 14.98
C ASP A 303 37.60 -0.81 14.30
N GLN A 304 37.75 -1.72 13.33
CA GLN A 304 39.05 -1.98 12.66
C GLN A 304 39.27 -1.23 11.33
N GLY A 305 38.28 -0.47 10.82
CA GLY A 305 38.36 0.17 9.50
C GLY A 305 38.76 1.65 9.45
N ARG A 306 38.91 2.34 10.59
CA ARG A 306 39.01 3.82 10.64
C ARG A 306 40.43 4.42 10.66
N ALA A 307 41.47 3.66 10.35
CA ALA A 307 42.84 4.18 10.25
C ALA A 307 43.36 4.13 8.80
N GLY A 308 43.12 5.19 8.03
CA GLY A 308 43.71 5.35 6.70
C GLY A 308 43.21 6.58 5.94
N SER A 309 43.74 7.77 6.25
CA SER A 309 43.53 8.98 5.43
C SER A 309 44.31 8.87 4.11
N PRO A 310 43.75 9.29 2.96
CA PRO A 310 44.54 9.51 1.75
C PRO A 310 44.88 11.00 1.57
N SER A 311 46.17 11.27 1.46
CA SER A 311 46.75 12.54 1.02
C SER A 311 46.59 12.74 -0.49
N ALA A 312 46.24 13.96 -0.91
CA ALA A 312 46.20 14.42 -2.31
C ALA A 312 47.59 14.41 -2.97
N PRO A 313 47.67 14.38 -4.32
CA PRO A 313 48.15 15.60 -5.00
C PRO A 313 47.58 15.90 -6.41
N THR A 314 47.33 17.21 -6.62
CA THR A 314 47.58 18.11 -7.78
C THR A 314 47.67 17.59 -9.23
N SER A 315 46.92 18.28 -10.12
CA SER A 315 47.06 18.35 -11.59
C SER A 315 48.37 19.03 -12.05
N PRO A 316 48.74 18.94 -13.35
CA PRO A 316 48.46 20.10 -14.24
C PRO A 316 48.17 19.82 -15.74
N ASP A 317 47.52 20.82 -16.34
CA ASP A 317 47.60 21.41 -17.71
C ASP A 317 47.31 20.67 -19.04
N THR A 318 46.13 21.03 -19.60
CA THR A 318 45.78 21.62 -20.95
C THR A 318 46.33 21.04 -22.29
N PRO A 319 45.86 21.53 -23.48
CA PRO A 319 44.78 20.91 -24.27
C PRO A 319 45.20 20.54 -25.72
N ASN A 320 44.40 19.76 -26.46
CA ASN A 320 44.51 19.83 -27.93
C ASN A 320 43.23 19.43 -28.67
N ASP A 321 42.95 20.23 -29.69
CA ASP A 321 41.88 20.15 -30.68
C ASP A 321 42.05 18.98 -31.65
N GLY A 322 40.93 18.47 -32.17
CA GLY A 322 40.96 17.58 -33.32
C GLY A 322 39.63 16.85 -33.61
N ARG A 323 38.75 17.47 -34.39
CA ARG A 323 37.90 16.74 -35.36
C ARG A 323 38.77 16.38 -36.59
N PRO A 324 38.42 15.43 -37.50
CA PRO A 324 37.07 14.90 -37.78
C PRO A 324 37.00 13.38 -38.12
N SER A 325 35.77 12.95 -38.47
CA SER A 325 35.44 11.96 -39.52
C SER A 325 34.87 10.60 -39.06
N ALA A 326 33.65 10.33 -39.54
CA ALA A 326 33.06 8.99 -39.64
C ALA A 326 33.84 8.10 -40.64
N PRO A 327 33.68 6.77 -40.58
CA PRO A 327 32.68 6.15 -41.45
C PRO A 327 31.87 5.05 -40.77
N GLY A 328 30.69 4.77 -41.34
CA GLY A 328 29.79 3.72 -40.89
C GLY A 328 30.26 2.31 -41.23
N ALA A 329 29.60 1.34 -40.61
CA ALA A 329 29.41 0.00 -41.14
C ALA A 329 28.17 -0.62 -40.51
N GLN A 330 27.25 -1.05 -41.37
CA GLN A 330 26.14 -1.93 -41.05
C GLN A 330 26.67 -3.28 -40.56
N ALA A 331 26.03 -3.84 -39.54
CA ALA A 331 26.04 -5.27 -39.28
C ALA A 331 24.62 -5.71 -38.96
N SER A 332 24.06 -6.47 -39.89
CA SER A 332 22.81 -7.20 -39.79
C SER A 332 22.87 -8.26 -38.69
N VAL A 333 21.85 -8.32 -37.84
CA VAL A 333 21.60 -9.49 -37.00
C VAL A 333 20.42 -10.23 -37.60
N ALA A 334 20.74 -11.34 -38.26
CA ALA A 334 19.78 -12.34 -38.68
C ALA A 334 19.20 -13.02 -37.42
N GLY A 335 17.97 -12.66 -37.07
CA GLY A 335 17.14 -13.43 -36.15
C GLY A 335 16.61 -14.67 -36.86
N LYS A 336 17.01 -15.85 -36.39
CA LYS A 336 16.51 -17.15 -36.85
C LYS A 336 14.99 -17.20 -36.75
N ALA A 337 14.34 -17.62 -37.84
CA ALA A 337 12.95 -18.04 -37.86
C ALA A 337 12.76 -19.17 -36.84
N GLY A 338 12.08 -18.86 -35.73
CA GLY A 338 11.56 -19.83 -34.78
C GLY A 338 10.15 -20.25 -35.22
N ASN A 339 9.89 -21.55 -35.16
CA ASN A 339 8.69 -22.24 -35.60
C ASN A 339 7.37 -21.49 -35.33
N ALA A 340 6.48 -21.52 -36.33
CA ALA A 340 5.07 -21.19 -36.18
C ALA A 340 4.49 -21.98 -35.00
N THR A 341 4.13 -21.29 -33.92
CA THR A 341 3.64 -21.92 -32.70
C THR A 341 2.21 -21.51 -32.45
N LYS A 342 1.32 -22.51 -32.52
CA LYS A 342 -0.07 -22.41 -32.09
C LYS A 342 -0.11 -21.95 -30.62
N LEU A 343 -1.19 -21.26 -30.23
CA LEU A 343 -1.47 -20.90 -28.85
C LEU A 343 -1.30 -22.13 -27.94
N ARG A 344 -0.47 -22.01 -26.89
CA ARG A 344 -0.16 -23.10 -25.95
C ARG A 344 -1.13 -23.18 -24.78
N ALA A 345 -1.70 -22.04 -24.39
CA ALA A 345 -2.69 -21.94 -23.33
C ALA A 345 -3.89 -22.85 -23.66
N GLN A 346 -4.28 -23.70 -22.70
CA GLN A 346 -5.41 -24.60 -22.85
C GLN A 346 -6.45 -24.24 -21.79
N PRO A 347 -7.62 -23.69 -22.19
CA PRO A 347 -8.73 -23.47 -21.28
C PRO A 347 -9.09 -24.71 -20.47
N THR A 348 -9.31 -24.51 -19.18
CA THR A 348 -9.83 -25.51 -18.26
C THR A 348 -11.27 -25.86 -18.65
N ARG A 349 -11.53 -27.16 -18.84
CA ARG A 349 -12.86 -27.64 -19.24
C ARG A 349 -13.79 -27.71 -18.04
N ASP A 350 -15.04 -27.32 -18.27
CA ASP A 350 -16.14 -27.63 -17.36
C ASP A 350 -16.39 -29.15 -17.37
N ASP A 351 -16.53 -29.73 -16.19
CA ASP A 351 -16.81 -31.16 -16.00
C ASP A 351 -18.31 -31.50 -16.14
N GLY A 352 -19.17 -30.47 -16.19
CA GLY A 352 -20.62 -30.60 -16.32
C GLY A 352 -21.31 -31.14 -15.07
N VAL A 353 -20.59 -31.28 -13.95
CA VAL A 353 -21.18 -31.70 -12.68
C VAL A 353 -21.87 -30.49 -12.05
N ARG A 354 -23.11 -30.68 -11.59
CA ARG A 354 -23.91 -29.66 -10.92
C ARG A 354 -24.40 -30.19 -9.58
N LEU A 355 -24.16 -29.41 -8.53
CA LEU A 355 -24.48 -29.70 -7.14
C LEU A 355 -25.86 -29.15 -6.76
N SER A 356 -26.23 -28.00 -7.35
CA SER A 356 -27.48 -27.30 -7.17
C SER A 356 -28.51 -27.72 -8.22
N SER A 357 -29.77 -27.86 -7.80
CA SER A 357 -30.91 -28.01 -8.73
C SER A 357 -31.37 -26.69 -9.36
N ARG A 358 -30.88 -25.55 -8.84
CA ARG A 358 -31.07 -24.20 -9.40
C ARG A 358 -29.91 -23.88 -10.35
N THR A 359 -30.24 -23.20 -11.44
CA THR A 359 -29.28 -22.56 -12.35
C THR A 359 -29.69 -21.10 -12.55
N MET A 360 -28.73 -20.22 -12.79
CA MET A 360 -28.97 -18.81 -13.10
C MET A 360 -29.08 -18.54 -14.59
N TRP A 361 -28.63 -19.47 -15.44
CA TRP A 361 -28.68 -19.33 -16.89
C TRP A 361 -28.70 -20.67 -17.64
N ASP A 362 -29.16 -20.63 -18.89
CA ASP A 362 -29.05 -21.75 -19.83
C ASP A 362 -27.70 -21.66 -20.55
N GLU A 363 -26.85 -22.67 -20.37
CA GLU A 363 -25.52 -22.73 -20.98
C GLU A 363 -25.58 -23.04 -22.48
N THR A 364 -26.66 -23.68 -22.96
CA THR A 364 -26.83 -24.05 -24.37
C THR A 364 -27.06 -22.84 -25.27
N THR A 365 -27.41 -21.69 -24.67
CA THR A 365 -27.62 -20.43 -25.38
C THR A 365 -26.34 -19.58 -25.50
N ARG A 366 -25.20 -20.05 -24.99
CA ARG A 366 -23.95 -19.28 -24.99
C ARG A 366 -23.43 -19.08 -26.43
N PRO A 367 -23.16 -17.84 -26.86
CA PRO A 367 -22.55 -17.56 -28.15
C PRO A 367 -21.09 -18.02 -28.20
N GLN A 368 -20.51 -18.11 -29.40
CA GLN A 368 -19.10 -18.45 -29.59
C GLN A 368 -18.35 -17.27 -30.23
N ALA A 369 -17.13 -17.04 -29.76
CA ALA A 369 -16.22 -16.06 -30.33
C ALA A 369 -15.83 -16.48 -31.76
N PRO A 370 -15.50 -15.51 -32.65
CA PRO A 370 -14.97 -15.83 -33.97
C PRO A 370 -13.70 -16.67 -33.87
N SER A 371 -13.54 -17.64 -34.77
CA SER A 371 -12.31 -18.44 -34.83
C SER A 371 -11.09 -17.56 -35.15
N ALA A 372 -9.97 -17.89 -34.53
CA ALA A 372 -8.65 -17.33 -34.83
C ALA A 372 -8.36 -17.31 -36.35
N PRO A 373 -7.74 -16.24 -36.89
CA PRO A 373 -7.26 -16.22 -38.27
C PRO A 373 -6.30 -17.38 -38.55
N ALA A 374 -6.50 -18.09 -39.66
CA ALA A 374 -5.66 -19.23 -40.02
C ALA A 374 -4.19 -18.81 -40.20
N GLY A 375 -3.29 -19.45 -39.45
CA GLY A 375 -1.85 -19.21 -39.54
C GLY A 375 -1.31 -18.03 -38.72
N HIS A 376 -2.07 -17.54 -37.73
CA HIS A 376 -1.59 -16.52 -36.80
C HIS A 376 -0.52 -17.10 -35.85
N ASP A 377 0.61 -16.39 -35.72
CA ASP A 377 1.72 -16.75 -34.83
C ASP A 377 1.67 -15.91 -33.55
N TYR A 378 1.70 -16.57 -32.39
CA TYR A 378 1.63 -15.91 -31.08
C TYR A 378 3.03 -15.73 -30.50
N SER A 379 3.41 -14.49 -30.17
CA SER A 379 4.64 -14.19 -29.43
C SER A 379 4.61 -14.79 -28.02
N GLU A 380 5.77 -14.92 -27.36
CA GLU A 380 5.80 -15.40 -25.96
C GLU A 380 5.01 -14.48 -25.02
N MET A 381 5.04 -13.17 -25.27
CA MET A 381 4.27 -12.18 -24.52
C MET A 381 2.76 -12.35 -24.76
N ALA A 382 2.34 -12.59 -26.00
CA ALA A 382 0.96 -12.93 -26.35
C ALA A 382 0.48 -14.21 -25.65
N GLN A 383 1.32 -15.26 -25.61
CA GLN A 383 1.00 -16.51 -24.93
C GLN A 383 0.85 -16.33 -23.41
N SER A 384 1.63 -15.42 -22.81
CA SER A 384 1.54 -15.13 -21.37
C SER A 384 0.23 -14.44 -20.97
N ALA A 385 -0.36 -13.63 -21.86
CA ALA A 385 -1.61 -12.93 -21.57
C ALA A 385 -2.79 -13.91 -21.39
N GLY A 386 -2.94 -14.85 -22.32
CA GLY A 386 -3.97 -15.89 -22.21
C GLY A 386 -3.73 -16.85 -21.04
N GLN A 387 -2.47 -17.18 -20.75
CA GLN A 387 -2.12 -18.04 -19.60
C GLN A 387 -2.44 -17.36 -18.26
N HIS A 388 -2.23 -16.04 -18.15
CA HIS A 388 -2.49 -15.30 -16.92
C HIS A 388 -3.97 -15.39 -16.47
N LEU A 389 -4.92 -15.32 -17.41
CA LEU A 389 -6.34 -15.49 -17.10
C LEU A 389 -6.62 -16.87 -16.50
N ILE A 390 -6.07 -17.92 -17.12
CA ILE A 390 -6.20 -19.32 -16.65
C ILE A 390 -5.60 -19.45 -15.25
N ASP A 391 -4.43 -18.88 -14.99
CA ASP A 391 -3.77 -18.97 -13.69
C ASP A 391 -4.62 -18.30 -12.57
N VAL A 392 -5.25 -17.16 -12.86
CA VAL A 392 -6.18 -16.48 -11.93
C VAL A 392 -7.42 -17.34 -11.69
N HIS A 393 -8.00 -17.90 -12.75
CA HIS A 393 -9.20 -18.73 -12.66
C HIS A 393 -8.95 -20.05 -11.93
N ASP A 394 -7.82 -20.70 -12.18
CA ASP A 394 -7.41 -21.93 -11.48
C ASP A 394 -7.20 -21.68 -9.98
N HIS A 395 -6.65 -20.51 -9.61
CA HIS A 395 -6.59 -20.10 -8.22
C HIS A 395 -8.00 -19.93 -7.61
N LEU A 396 -8.92 -19.26 -8.30
CA LEU A 396 -10.30 -19.09 -7.85
C LEU A 396 -11.05 -20.43 -7.70
N ARG A 397 -10.81 -21.39 -8.59
CA ARG A 397 -11.35 -22.76 -8.48
C ARG A 397 -10.78 -23.49 -7.26
N SER A 398 -9.47 -23.39 -7.04
CA SER A 398 -8.82 -24.01 -5.88
C SER A 398 -9.35 -23.46 -4.56
N GLU A 399 -9.49 -22.14 -4.44
CA GLU A 399 -10.03 -21.52 -3.21
C GLU A 399 -11.50 -21.93 -2.97
N LEU A 400 -12.29 -22.09 -4.03
CA LEU A 400 -13.66 -22.57 -3.94
C LEU A 400 -13.73 -24.03 -3.46
N ASP A 401 -12.89 -24.92 -3.97
CA ASP A 401 -12.82 -26.32 -3.53
C ASP A 401 -12.44 -26.44 -2.06
N GLU A 402 -11.47 -25.65 -1.65
CA GLU A 402 -11.00 -25.57 -0.28
C GLU A 402 -12.08 -25.09 0.67
N LEU A 403 -12.76 -24.00 0.32
CA LEU A 403 -13.89 -23.45 1.09
C LEU A 403 -14.97 -24.52 1.32
N ARG A 404 -15.36 -25.23 0.27
CA ARG A 404 -16.35 -26.32 0.36
C ARG A 404 -15.86 -27.46 1.26
N GLY A 405 -14.60 -27.85 1.10
CA GLY A 405 -13.99 -28.90 1.92
C GLY A 405 -14.00 -28.57 3.41
N LEU A 406 -13.85 -27.29 3.76
CA LEU A 406 -13.91 -26.83 5.15
C LEU A 406 -15.33 -26.78 5.69
N ILE A 407 -16.31 -26.32 4.88
CA ILE A 407 -17.73 -26.32 5.26
C ILE A 407 -18.19 -27.75 5.60
N GLU A 408 -17.86 -28.73 4.75
CA GLU A 408 -18.21 -30.14 4.98
C GLU A 408 -17.53 -30.72 6.22
N GLN A 409 -16.26 -30.37 6.49
CA GLN A 409 -15.58 -30.79 7.72
C GLN A 409 -16.22 -30.22 8.99
N VAL A 410 -16.75 -28.98 8.94
CA VAL A 410 -17.49 -28.38 10.06
C VAL A 410 -18.83 -29.07 10.25
N LYS A 411 -19.57 -29.30 9.16
CA LYS A 411 -20.89 -29.95 9.16
C LYS A 411 -20.84 -31.38 9.70
N GLU A 412 -19.80 -32.13 9.38
CA GLU A 412 -19.59 -33.48 9.92
C GLU A 412 -19.04 -33.49 11.36
N GLY A 413 -18.79 -32.32 11.95
CA GLY A 413 -18.22 -32.19 13.29
C GLY A 413 -16.78 -32.68 13.39
N ARG A 414 -16.09 -32.90 12.26
CA ARG A 414 -14.68 -33.33 12.21
C ARG A 414 -13.76 -32.24 12.74
N ILE A 415 -14.08 -30.98 12.44
CA ILE A 415 -13.40 -29.80 12.97
C ILE A 415 -14.43 -28.81 13.48
N SER A 416 -14.10 -28.08 14.53
CA SER A 416 -14.93 -26.95 14.96
C SER A 416 -14.87 -25.82 13.94
N ALA A 417 -15.88 -24.94 13.90
CA ALA A 417 -15.80 -23.70 13.13
C ALA A 417 -14.57 -22.86 13.48
N GLY A 418 -14.06 -22.96 14.71
CA GLY A 418 -12.81 -22.32 15.16
C GLY A 418 -11.52 -22.98 14.62
N GLN A 419 -11.55 -24.28 14.33
CA GLN A 419 -10.46 -25.01 13.66
C GLN A 419 -10.50 -24.80 12.14
N ALA A 420 -11.69 -24.87 11.53
CA ALA A 420 -11.88 -24.48 10.13
C ALA A 420 -11.36 -23.06 9.90
N ARG A 421 -11.66 -22.14 10.83
CA ARG A 421 -11.05 -20.80 10.87
C ARG A 421 -9.53 -20.84 10.87
N SER A 422 -8.90 -21.71 11.67
CA SER A 422 -7.44 -21.82 11.75
C SER A 422 -6.80 -22.36 10.47
N GLU A 423 -7.47 -23.29 9.78
CA GLU A 423 -6.99 -23.86 8.50
C GLU A 423 -7.14 -22.84 7.37
N ILE A 424 -8.33 -22.24 7.20
CA ILE A 424 -8.58 -21.10 6.29
C ILE A 424 -7.52 -20.00 6.49
N ASN A 425 -7.16 -19.80 7.75
CA ASN A 425 -6.20 -18.79 8.14
C ASN A 425 -4.76 -19.10 7.68
N GLN A 426 -4.40 -20.36 7.51
CA GLN A 426 -3.06 -20.80 7.10
C GLN A 426 -2.92 -20.96 5.59
N MET A 427 -4.02 -21.13 4.87
CA MET A 427 -4.03 -21.46 3.43
C MET A 427 -3.89 -20.23 2.53
N THR A 428 -4.07 -19.03 3.06
CA THR A 428 -3.78 -17.77 2.37
C THR A 428 -2.42 -17.20 2.79
N MET A 429 -1.62 -16.78 1.80
CA MET A 429 -0.65 -15.71 2.05
C MET A 429 -1.40 -14.51 2.62
N ARG A 430 -1.09 -14.24 3.89
CA ARG A 430 -1.39 -13.05 4.70
C ARG A 430 -2.80 -12.99 5.32
N GLN A 431 -2.77 -12.89 6.64
CA GLN A 431 -3.88 -12.92 7.60
C GLN A 431 -4.12 -11.56 8.24
N ASN A 432 -5.38 -11.10 8.24
CA ASN A 432 -6.21 -10.98 9.44
C ASN A 432 -7.61 -10.52 9.03
N ASP A 433 -8.61 -11.41 9.15
CA ASP A 433 -10.02 -11.05 9.37
C ASP A 433 -10.77 -12.22 10.04
N TRP A 434 -11.83 -11.89 10.79
CA TRP A 434 -12.49 -12.77 11.76
C TRP A 434 -13.83 -13.36 11.25
N THR A 435 -14.03 -14.66 11.50
CA THR A 435 -15.22 -15.52 11.24
C THR A 435 -15.32 -16.05 9.80
N LEU A 436 -15.85 -17.28 9.61
CA LEU A 436 -16.08 -17.94 8.31
C LEU A 436 -16.73 -17.00 7.27
N GLY A 437 -17.65 -16.13 7.70
CA GLY A 437 -18.27 -15.12 6.85
C GLY A 437 -17.31 -14.08 6.26
N ALA A 438 -16.22 -13.73 6.95
CA ALA A 438 -15.23 -12.79 6.44
C ALA A 438 -14.31 -13.40 5.37
N TYR A 439 -14.07 -14.71 5.41
CA TYR A 439 -13.36 -15.40 4.32
C TYR A 439 -14.22 -15.48 3.06
N CYS A 440 -15.48 -15.88 3.19
CA CYS A 440 -16.42 -15.80 2.07
C CYS A 440 -16.48 -14.36 1.53
N ALA A 441 -16.55 -13.35 2.39
CA ALA A 441 -16.51 -11.95 1.96
C ALA A 441 -15.19 -11.58 1.25
N ARG A 442 -14.03 -12.11 1.67
CA ARG A 442 -12.74 -11.89 0.98
C ARG A 442 -12.70 -12.56 -0.38
N TYR A 443 -13.08 -13.84 -0.47
CA TYR A 443 -13.20 -14.55 -1.74
C TYR A 443 -14.17 -13.83 -2.68
N CYS A 444 -15.34 -13.42 -2.18
CA CYS A 444 -16.33 -12.63 -2.91
C CYS A 444 -15.74 -11.28 -3.38
N ARG A 445 -14.92 -10.60 -2.56
CA ARG A 445 -14.24 -9.36 -2.95
C ARG A 445 -13.21 -9.60 -4.06
N THR A 446 -12.34 -10.61 -3.93
CA THR A 446 -11.35 -10.96 -4.97
C THR A 446 -12.05 -11.28 -6.30
N LEU A 447 -13.10 -12.10 -6.25
CA LEU A 447 -13.92 -12.43 -7.41
C LEU A 447 -14.60 -11.19 -8.01
N THR A 448 -15.18 -10.32 -7.17
CA THR A 448 -15.81 -9.07 -7.61
C THR A 448 -14.79 -8.14 -8.27
N THR A 449 -13.61 -7.98 -7.69
CA THR A 449 -12.54 -7.14 -8.27
C THR A 449 -12.06 -7.68 -9.61
N HIS A 450 -11.86 -9.00 -9.72
CA HIS A 450 -11.49 -9.66 -10.97
C HIS A 450 -12.51 -9.39 -12.08
N HIS A 451 -13.79 -9.70 -11.87
CA HIS A 451 -14.83 -9.46 -12.87
C HIS A 451 -15.06 -7.97 -13.14
N THR A 452 -14.86 -7.09 -12.14
CA THR A 452 -14.97 -5.63 -12.34
C THR A 452 -13.86 -5.12 -13.26
N LEU A 453 -12.64 -5.64 -13.14
CA LEU A 453 -11.53 -5.28 -14.02
C LEU A 453 -11.81 -5.72 -15.46
N GLU A 454 -12.41 -6.90 -15.63
CA GLU A 454 -12.82 -7.39 -16.94
C GLU A 454 -13.88 -6.49 -17.57
N ASP A 455 -14.97 -6.23 -16.85
CA ASP A 455 -16.08 -5.39 -17.31
C ASP A 455 -15.65 -3.95 -17.63
N ALA A 456 -14.76 -3.38 -16.80
CA ALA A 456 -14.40 -1.97 -16.88
C ALA A 456 -13.25 -1.71 -17.87
N GLN A 457 -12.34 -2.66 -18.08
CA GLN A 457 -11.13 -2.44 -18.87
C GLN A 457 -10.95 -3.43 -20.01
N ILE A 458 -11.00 -4.74 -19.73
CA ILE A 458 -10.62 -5.78 -20.69
C ILE A 458 -11.70 -5.92 -21.77
N PHE A 459 -12.96 -6.06 -21.38
CA PHE A 459 -14.09 -6.26 -22.29
C PHE A 459 -14.34 -5.06 -23.21
N PRO A 460 -14.33 -3.80 -22.76
CA PRO A 460 -14.39 -2.65 -23.66
C PRO A 460 -13.27 -2.64 -24.70
N HIS A 461 -12.04 -3.00 -24.28
CA HIS A 461 -10.88 -3.09 -25.18
C HIS A 461 -11.05 -4.19 -26.23
N LEU A 462 -11.39 -5.42 -25.81
CA LEU A 462 -11.62 -6.54 -26.72
C LEU A 462 -12.78 -6.28 -27.69
N ARG A 463 -13.87 -5.69 -27.20
CA ARG A 463 -15.04 -5.29 -28.00
C ARG A 463 -14.67 -4.24 -29.06
N ALA A 464 -13.75 -3.33 -28.74
CA ALA A 464 -13.24 -2.34 -29.70
C ALA A 464 -12.28 -2.96 -30.73
N ALA A 465 -11.51 -3.98 -30.32
CA ALA A 465 -10.53 -4.66 -31.18
C ALA A 465 -11.17 -5.64 -32.18
N ASP A 466 -12.22 -6.36 -31.78
CA ASP A 466 -12.97 -7.30 -32.63
C ASP A 466 -14.48 -7.24 -32.31
N THR A 467 -15.25 -6.65 -33.21
CA THR A 467 -16.71 -6.50 -33.05
C THR A 467 -17.45 -7.83 -33.04
N GLY A 468 -16.83 -8.91 -33.55
CA GLY A 468 -17.39 -10.26 -33.48
C GLY A 468 -17.44 -10.83 -32.06
N LEU A 469 -16.70 -10.25 -31.10
CA LEU A 469 -16.72 -10.66 -29.69
C LEU A 469 -17.91 -10.12 -28.91
N ALA A 470 -18.63 -9.11 -29.44
CA ALA A 470 -19.69 -8.44 -28.71
C ALA A 470 -20.75 -9.39 -28.11
N PRO A 471 -21.27 -10.42 -28.82
CA PRO A 471 -22.25 -11.33 -28.23
C PRO A 471 -21.71 -12.15 -27.05
N VAL A 472 -20.43 -12.56 -27.10
CA VAL A 472 -19.76 -13.28 -26.00
C VAL A 472 -19.58 -12.37 -24.81
N ILE A 473 -19.07 -11.17 -25.04
CA ILE A 473 -18.83 -10.20 -23.97
C ILE A 473 -20.14 -9.79 -23.30
N ASP A 474 -21.20 -9.52 -24.06
CA ASP A 474 -22.53 -9.21 -23.52
C ASP A 474 -23.06 -10.37 -22.65
N ARG A 475 -22.75 -11.61 -23.03
CA ARG A 475 -23.11 -12.80 -22.24
C ARG A 475 -22.27 -12.91 -20.97
N LEU A 476 -20.96 -12.67 -21.03
CA LEU A 476 -20.07 -12.70 -19.85
C LEU A 476 -20.47 -11.61 -18.84
N GLU A 477 -20.69 -10.38 -19.28
CA GLU A 477 -21.18 -9.28 -18.42
C GLU A 477 -22.55 -9.62 -17.79
N SER A 478 -23.42 -10.33 -18.52
CA SER A 478 -24.69 -10.82 -17.97
C SER A 478 -24.49 -11.89 -16.89
N GLU A 479 -23.55 -12.82 -17.09
CA GLU A 479 -23.20 -13.86 -16.11
C GLU A 479 -22.48 -13.23 -14.89
N HIS A 480 -21.66 -12.19 -15.06
CA HIS A 480 -21.05 -11.43 -13.96
C HIS A 480 -22.10 -10.83 -13.02
N ARG A 481 -23.14 -10.19 -13.57
CA ARG A 481 -24.26 -9.65 -12.77
C ARG A 481 -24.98 -10.76 -12.00
N ALA A 482 -25.24 -11.88 -12.64
CA ALA A 482 -25.89 -13.03 -11.99
C ALA A 482 -25.01 -13.65 -10.90
N ILE A 483 -23.68 -13.73 -11.10
CA ILE A 483 -22.74 -14.18 -10.06
C ILE A 483 -22.76 -13.20 -8.89
N HIS A 484 -22.77 -11.88 -9.13
CA HIS A 484 -22.88 -10.89 -8.06
C HIS A 484 -24.16 -11.04 -7.22
N ASP A 485 -25.29 -11.36 -7.85
CA ASP A 485 -26.54 -11.67 -7.16
C ASP A 485 -26.40 -12.93 -6.27
N ILE A 486 -25.70 -13.97 -6.75
CA ILE A 486 -25.41 -15.18 -5.97
C ILE A 486 -24.48 -14.86 -4.78
N LEU A 487 -23.46 -14.02 -4.97
CA LEU A 487 -22.58 -13.61 -3.86
C LEU A 487 -23.37 -12.89 -2.76
N THR A 488 -24.39 -12.11 -3.13
CA THR A 488 -25.31 -11.47 -2.18
C THR A 488 -26.19 -12.50 -1.45
N GLU A 489 -26.60 -13.57 -2.12
CA GLU A 489 -27.31 -14.72 -1.51
C GLU A 489 -26.41 -15.46 -0.52
N VAL A 490 -25.14 -15.70 -0.86
CA VAL A 490 -24.14 -16.32 0.03
C VAL A 490 -23.92 -15.46 1.28
N ASP A 491 -23.77 -14.14 1.14
CA ASP A 491 -23.62 -13.23 2.29
C ASP A 491 -24.84 -13.29 3.22
N SER A 492 -26.04 -13.26 2.64
CA SER A 492 -27.29 -13.39 3.39
C SER A 492 -27.39 -14.74 4.11
N ALA A 493 -26.96 -15.83 3.47
CA ALA A 493 -26.94 -17.17 4.06
C ALA A 493 -25.93 -17.28 5.21
N LEU A 494 -24.77 -16.64 5.10
CA LEU A 494 -23.76 -16.57 6.17
C LEU A 494 -24.28 -15.81 7.40
N VAL A 495 -24.98 -14.69 7.19
CA VAL A 495 -25.64 -13.96 8.29
C VAL A 495 -26.71 -14.83 8.95
N GLY A 496 -27.43 -15.63 8.16
CA GLY A 496 -28.38 -16.63 8.66
C GLY A 496 -27.70 -17.68 9.54
N TYR A 497 -26.60 -18.26 9.08
CA TYR A 497 -25.82 -19.26 9.80
C TYR A 497 -25.29 -18.76 11.14
N VAL A 498 -24.78 -17.52 11.21
CA VAL A 498 -24.31 -16.93 12.48
C VAL A 498 -25.42 -16.87 13.53
N ARG A 499 -26.67 -16.71 13.11
CA ARG A 499 -27.84 -16.68 14.01
C ARG A 499 -28.31 -18.07 14.42
N ASN A 500 -28.08 -19.09 13.59
CA ASN A 500 -28.46 -20.48 13.85
C ASN A 500 -27.36 -21.44 13.35
N PRO A 501 -26.29 -21.68 14.14
CA PRO A 501 -25.12 -22.44 13.70
C PRO A 501 -25.36 -23.94 13.42
N ASP A 502 -26.54 -24.47 13.77
CA ASP A 502 -26.89 -25.87 13.54
C ASP A 502 -27.64 -26.08 12.20
N ASP A 503 -27.98 -25.00 11.47
CA ASP A 503 -28.69 -25.05 10.19
C ASP A 503 -27.81 -24.57 9.03
N PHE A 504 -27.29 -25.53 8.27
CA PHE A 504 -26.45 -25.29 7.10
C PHE A 504 -27.24 -25.20 5.79
N THR A 505 -28.54 -25.49 5.80
CA THR A 505 -29.32 -25.71 4.58
C THR A 505 -29.26 -24.52 3.61
N GLY A 506 -29.35 -23.30 4.14
CA GLY A 506 -29.26 -22.08 3.33
C GLY A 506 -27.85 -21.79 2.82
N LEU A 507 -26.83 -22.08 3.62
CA LEU A 507 -25.43 -21.85 3.25
C LEU A 507 -24.96 -22.86 2.20
N ASP A 508 -25.27 -24.14 2.39
CA ASP A 508 -24.95 -25.21 1.43
C ASP A 508 -25.59 -24.91 0.06
N GLY A 509 -26.88 -24.57 0.04
CA GLY A 509 -27.59 -24.26 -1.21
C GLY A 509 -27.00 -23.06 -1.95
N ALA A 510 -26.59 -22.01 -1.23
CA ALA A 510 -25.99 -20.82 -1.84
C ALA A 510 -24.56 -21.09 -2.34
N VAL A 511 -23.74 -21.83 -1.58
CA VAL A 511 -22.38 -22.19 -1.97
C VAL A 511 -22.37 -23.19 -3.13
N ASP A 512 -23.26 -24.18 -3.15
CA ASP A 512 -23.38 -25.12 -4.27
C ASP A 512 -23.82 -24.39 -5.55
N LEU A 513 -24.77 -23.46 -5.46
CA LEU A 513 -25.17 -22.62 -6.60
C LEU A 513 -24.00 -21.75 -7.09
N LEU A 514 -23.26 -21.10 -6.18
CA LEU A 514 -22.07 -20.33 -6.54
C LEU A 514 -21.03 -21.22 -7.24
N THR A 515 -20.82 -22.42 -6.72
CA THR A 515 -19.83 -23.37 -7.22
C THR A 515 -20.12 -23.77 -8.66
N ASP A 516 -21.37 -24.18 -8.92
CA ASP A 516 -21.83 -24.60 -10.23
C ASP A 516 -21.72 -23.47 -11.25
N MET A 517 -22.21 -22.28 -10.87
CA MET A 517 -22.28 -21.13 -11.78
C MET A 517 -20.89 -20.55 -12.03
N LEU A 518 -20.04 -20.43 -11.02
CA LEU A 518 -18.70 -19.90 -11.18
C LEU A 518 -17.80 -20.82 -12.02
N ARG A 519 -17.81 -22.14 -11.77
CA ARG A 519 -17.01 -23.09 -12.56
C ARG A 519 -17.42 -23.08 -14.03
N SER A 520 -18.72 -23.11 -14.29
CA SER A 520 -19.29 -23.03 -15.63
C SER A 520 -18.93 -21.71 -16.33
N HIS A 521 -18.98 -20.60 -15.59
CA HIS A 521 -18.65 -19.27 -16.09
C HIS A 521 -17.17 -19.14 -16.46
N LEU A 522 -16.25 -19.43 -15.53
CA LEU A 522 -14.81 -19.35 -15.76
C LEU A 522 -14.37 -20.22 -16.94
N ALA A 523 -14.90 -21.46 -17.03
CA ALA A 523 -14.59 -22.34 -18.14
C ALA A 523 -15.10 -21.80 -19.49
N TYR A 524 -16.26 -21.14 -19.51
CA TYR A 524 -16.77 -20.50 -20.72
C TYR A 524 -15.94 -19.28 -21.10
N GLU A 525 -15.60 -18.42 -20.13
CA GLU A 525 -14.75 -17.26 -20.37
C GLU A 525 -13.40 -17.67 -20.94
N GLU A 526 -12.71 -18.63 -20.32
CA GLU A 526 -11.42 -19.08 -20.82
C GLU A 526 -11.51 -19.60 -22.26
N GLN A 527 -12.57 -20.36 -22.57
CA GLN A 527 -12.79 -20.89 -23.92
C GLN A 527 -12.98 -19.79 -24.97
N GLN A 528 -13.62 -18.68 -24.61
CA GLN A 528 -13.93 -17.63 -25.57
C GLN A 528 -12.93 -16.47 -25.58
N ILE A 529 -12.22 -16.21 -24.49
CA ILE A 529 -11.45 -14.97 -24.26
C ILE A 529 -9.94 -15.21 -24.24
N VAL A 530 -9.44 -16.41 -23.92
CA VAL A 530 -7.98 -16.68 -23.89
C VAL A 530 -7.31 -16.42 -25.23
N GLU A 531 -7.92 -16.83 -26.36
CA GLU A 531 -7.36 -16.55 -27.69
C GLU A 531 -7.45 -15.07 -28.06
N PRO A 532 -8.60 -14.38 -27.90
CA PRO A 532 -8.67 -12.94 -28.11
C PRO A 532 -7.67 -12.13 -27.27
N LEU A 533 -7.47 -12.50 -26.00
CA LEU A 533 -6.46 -11.89 -25.14
C LEU A 533 -5.04 -12.12 -25.66
N ALA A 534 -4.74 -13.31 -26.16
CA ALA A 534 -3.46 -13.58 -26.78
C ALA A 534 -3.25 -12.77 -28.07
N ARG A 535 -4.31 -12.28 -28.73
CA ARG A 535 -4.21 -11.42 -29.92
C ARG A 535 -4.11 -9.94 -29.60
N PHE A 536 -4.86 -9.47 -28.61
CA PHE A 536 -5.07 -8.03 -28.40
C PHE A 536 -4.52 -7.52 -27.06
N GLY A 537 -4.11 -8.42 -26.15
CA GLY A 537 -3.74 -8.08 -24.79
C GLY A 537 -4.94 -7.66 -23.93
N PHE A 538 -4.66 -7.39 -22.66
CA PHE A 538 -5.60 -6.86 -21.68
C PHE A 538 -5.92 -5.37 -21.90
N PHE A 539 -5.00 -4.61 -22.50
CA PHE A 539 -5.18 -3.17 -22.74
C PHE A 539 -4.53 -2.70 -24.05
N PRO A 540 -4.95 -1.54 -24.60
CA PRO A 540 -4.42 -1.01 -25.86
C PRO A 540 -2.90 -0.85 -25.85
N GLY A 541 -2.23 -1.45 -26.85
CA GLY A 541 -0.79 -1.33 -27.03
C GLY A 541 0.07 -2.26 -26.17
N GLN A 542 -0.53 -3.25 -25.49
CA GLN A 542 0.22 -4.23 -24.69
C GLN A 542 1.06 -5.20 -25.54
N LEU A 543 0.53 -5.66 -26.69
CA LEU A 543 1.14 -6.68 -27.55
C LEU A 543 1.75 -6.12 -28.84
#